data_AF-A0A1G3M361-F1
#
_entry.id   AF-A0A1G3M361-F1
#
_cell.length_a   1.000
_cell.length_b   1.000
_cell.length_c   1.000
_cell.angle_alpha   90.00
_cell.angle_beta   90.00
_cell.angle_gamma   90.00
#
_symmetry.space_group_name_H-M   'P 1'
#
loop_
_entity.id
_entity.type
_entity.pdbx_description
1 polymer ?
#
loop_
_entity_poly.entity_id
_entity_poly.type
_entity_poly.pdbx_seq_one_letter_code
_entity_poly.pdbx_strand_id
1 'polypeptide(L)'
;MKYLEDVVTLRYHAEACTGCGRCLEVCPRGVFVRSNGKVALTDPALCMECGACMSNCPEGALTVRAGVGCAAAVLNGLLRGGEPSCDCSGDSGSSNCCG
;
A
#
# COMPACT_ATOMS: atom_id res chain seq x y z
N MET A 1 -7.45 0.81 17.76
CA MET A 1 -7.74 -0.38 16.94
C MET A 1 -6.59 -0.55 15.95
N LYS A 2 -5.66 -1.46 16.23
CA LYS A 2 -4.55 -1.85 15.32
C LYS A 2 -5.05 -2.98 14.42
N TYR A 3 -4.57 -3.05 13.17
CA TYR A 3 -5.08 -4.05 12.22
C TYR A 3 -4.44 -5.42 12.41
N LEU A 4 -3.11 -5.50 12.47
CA LEU A 4 -2.27 -6.66 12.84
C LEU A 4 -0.81 -6.20 12.74
N GLU A 5 0.05 -6.67 13.65
CA GLU A 5 1.48 -6.34 13.64
C GLU A 5 2.20 -7.19 12.57
N ASP A 6 3.27 -6.66 11.97
CA ASP A 6 4.13 -7.34 10.97
C ASP A 6 3.50 -7.82 9.65
N VAL A 7 2.21 -7.56 9.40
CA VAL A 7 1.57 -7.87 8.11
C VAL A 7 1.54 -6.70 7.12
N VAL A 8 1.82 -5.49 7.61
CA VAL A 8 1.74 -4.28 6.81
C VAL A 8 2.94 -4.16 5.87
N THR A 9 2.66 -3.95 4.59
CA THR A 9 3.66 -3.83 3.52
C THR A 9 4.24 -2.43 3.35
N LEU A 10 3.74 -1.44 4.11
CA LEU A 10 4.24 -0.07 4.08
C LEU A 10 5.75 -0.03 4.38
N ARG A 11 6.52 0.59 3.48
CA ARG A 11 7.94 0.90 3.65
C ARG A 11 8.18 2.38 3.42
N TYR A 12 9.18 2.91 4.13
CA TYR A 12 9.59 4.30 4.07
C TYR A 12 11.10 4.39 3.81
N HIS A 13 11.46 5.14 2.77
CA HIS A 13 12.82 5.38 2.29
C HIS A 13 13.25 6.80 2.68
N ALA A 14 13.94 6.90 3.82
CA ALA A 14 14.32 8.19 4.40
C ALA A 14 15.29 8.98 3.49
N GLU A 15 16.10 8.29 2.72
CA GLU A 15 17.05 8.81 1.73
C GLU A 15 16.37 9.63 0.63
N ALA A 16 15.22 9.17 0.13
CA ALA A 16 14.46 9.85 -0.92
C ALA A 16 13.52 10.93 -0.38
N CYS A 17 13.26 10.95 0.93
CA CYS A 17 12.31 11.89 1.51
C CYS A 17 12.85 13.32 1.59
N THR A 18 12.18 14.25 0.91
CA THR A 18 12.44 15.69 0.96
C THR A 18 11.65 16.43 2.04
N GLY A 19 10.72 15.75 2.73
CA GLY A 19 9.90 16.38 3.77
C GLY A 19 8.73 17.23 3.26
N CYS A 20 8.30 17.03 2.00
CA CYS A 20 7.21 17.80 1.37
C CYS A 20 5.85 17.70 2.07
N GLY A 21 5.63 16.69 2.92
CA GLY A 21 4.47 16.60 3.80
C GLY A 21 3.19 16.02 3.17
N ARG A 22 3.14 15.74 1.87
CA ARG A 22 1.93 15.21 1.20
C ARG A 22 1.37 13.94 1.85
N CYS A 23 2.23 13.05 2.34
CA CYS A 23 1.80 11.83 3.04
C CYS A 23 1.04 12.11 4.35
N LEU A 24 1.28 13.25 5.01
CA LEU A 24 0.54 13.69 6.20
C LEU A 24 -0.89 14.11 5.84
N GLU A 25 -1.08 14.75 4.70
CA GLU A 25 -2.37 15.26 4.24
C GLU A 25 -3.29 14.14 3.72
N VAL A 26 -2.72 13.20 2.96
CA VAL A 26 -3.52 12.17 2.27
C VAL A 26 -3.74 10.90 3.10
N CYS A 27 -3.12 10.77 4.28
CA CYS A 27 -3.26 9.56 5.09
C CYS A 27 -4.48 9.65 6.02
N PRO A 28 -5.57 8.92 5.76
CA PRO A 28 -6.77 8.97 6.62
C PRO A 28 -6.55 8.32 7.99
N ARG A 29 -5.47 7.57 8.15
CA ARG A 29 -5.11 6.83 9.37
C ARG A 29 -4.06 7.53 10.21
N GLY A 30 -3.46 8.62 9.72
CA GLY A 30 -2.46 9.39 10.48
C GLY A 30 -1.20 8.61 10.85
N VAL A 31 -0.70 7.73 9.97
CA VAL A 31 0.47 6.87 10.27
C VAL A 31 1.82 7.61 10.17
N PHE A 32 1.80 8.87 9.75
CA PHE A 32 2.98 9.71 9.55
C PHE A 32 2.96 10.90 10.50
N VAL A 33 4.13 11.31 10.96
CA VAL A 33 4.35 12.56 11.70
C VAL A 33 5.54 13.32 11.14
N ARG A 34 5.54 14.64 11.35
CA ARG A 34 6.67 15.48 10.97
C ARG A 34 7.79 15.34 11.99
N SER A 35 9.01 15.09 11.52
CA SER A 35 10.19 14.88 12.38
C SER A 35 11.45 15.31 11.65
N ASN A 36 12.27 16.17 12.28
CA ASN A 36 13.58 16.61 11.79
C ASN A 36 13.58 17.07 10.32
N GLY A 37 12.57 17.86 9.94
CA GLY A 37 12.43 18.37 8.56
C GLY A 37 11.96 17.34 7.53
N LYS A 38 11.83 16.06 7.91
CA LYS A 38 11.26 14.97 7.11
C LYS A 38 9.98 14.44 7.77
N VAL A 39 9.58 13.24 7.36
CA VAL A 39 8.51 12.48 8.02
C VAL A 39 9.06 11.25 8.72
N ALA A 40 8.32 10.77 9.70
CA ALA A 40 8.57 9.51 10.40
C ALA A 40 7.26 8.71 10.48
N LEU A 41 7.38 7.38 10.54
CA LEU A 41 6.27 6.47 10.81
C LEU A 41 6.02 6.41 12.32
N THR A 42 4.75 6.51 12.74
CA THR A 42 4.36 6.35 14.15
C THR A 42 4.04 4.91 14.48
N ASP A 43 2.98 4.38 13.86
CA ASP A 43 2.54 3.01 13.98
C ASP A 43 2.11 2.48 12.60
N PRO A 44 2.99 1.75 11.90
CA PRO A 44 2.67 1.14 10.63
C PRO A 44 1.44 0.21 10.69
N ALA A 45 1.15 -0.41 11.84
CA ALA A 45 0.01 -1.33 12.01
C ALA A 45 -1.36 -0.65 11.91
N LEU A 46 -1.41 0.68 11.86
CA LEU A 46 -2.62 1.47 11.59
C LEU A 46 -2.87 1.67 10.09
N CYS A 47 -1.89 1.37 9.23
CA CYS A 47 -2.00 1.51 7.79
C CYS A 47 -3.01 0.51 7.25
N MET A 48 -4.01 1.03 6.53
CA MET A 48 -5.02 0.22 5.84
C MET A 48 -4.65 -0.10 4.38
N GLU A 49 -3.38 0.11 4.01
CA GLU A 49 -2.84 -0.19 2.68
C GLU A 49 -3.59 0.46 1.51
N CYS A 50 -4.15 1.65 1.72
CA CYS A 50 -4.93 2.37 0.71
C CYS A 50 -4.11 2.92 -0.47
N GLY A 51 -2.77 2.96 -0.38
CA GLY A 51 -1.91 3.47 -1.44
C GLY A 51 -1.82 4.99 -1.57
N ALA A 52 -2.67 5.77 -0.91
CA ALA A 52 -2.75 7.22 -1.11
C ALA A 52 -1.41 7.95 -0.92
N CYS A 53 -0.63 7.58 0.10
CA CYS A 53 0.67 8.19 0.38
C CYS A 53 1.73 7.88 -0.69
N MET A 54 1.74 6.66 -1.23
CA MET A 54 2.62 6.24 -2.32
C MET A 54 2.27 7.00 -3.61
N SER A 55 1.00 7.06 -3.98
CA SER A 55 0.55 7.73 -5.21
C SER A 55 0.77 9.25 -5.21
N ASN A 56 0.90 9.86 -4.03
CA ASN A 56 1.09 11.30 -3.89
C ASN A 56 2.52 11.70 -3.51
N CYS A 57 3.44 10.75 -3.34
CA CYS A 57 4.83 11.05 -3.03
C CYS A 57 5.59 11.40 -4.33
N PRO A 58 6.02 12.66 -4.54
CA PRO A 58 6.71 13.05 -5.77
C PRO A 58 8.07 12.37 -5.92
N GLU A 59 8.71 12.04 -4.79
CA GLU A 59 10.05 11.42 -4.75
C GLU A 59 10.00 9.88 -4.71
N GLY A 60 8.81 9.28 -4.63
CA GLY A 60 8.68 7.82 -4.49
C GLY A 60 9.24 7.27 -3.18
N ALA A 61 9.35 8.07 -2.12
CA ALA A 61 9.93 7.68 -0.82
C ALA A 61 9.08 6.70 0.01
N LEU A 62 7.92 6.29 -0.50
CA LEU A 62 6.96 5.43 0.19
C LEU A 62 6.46 4.35 -0.75
N THR A 63 6.46 3.11 -0.29
CA THR A 63 5.88 1.97 -1.02
C THR A 63 4.89 1.25 -0.14
N VAL A 64 3.78 0.81 -0.71
CA VAL A 64 2.80 -0.04 -0.04
C VAL A 64 2.10 -0.89 -1.10
N ARG A 65 1.84 -2.14 -0.78
CA ARG A 65 1.07 -3.04 -1.66
C ARG A 65 -0.40 -2.66 -1.57
N ALA A 66 -0.79 -1.68 -2.36
CA ALA A 66 -2.15 -1.15 -2.35
C ALA A 66 -3.12 -2.10 -3.05
N GLY A 67 -4.32 -2.25 -2.47
CA GLY A 67 -5.42 -2.97 -3.11
C GLY A 67 -6.22 -3.81 -2.14
N VAL A 68 -7.34 -4.32 -2.64
CA VAL A 68 -8.29 -5.11 -1.84
C VAL A 68 -8.03 -6.63 -1.95
N GLY A 69 -6.86 -7.02 -2.44
CA GLY A 69 -6.40 -8.41 -2.55
C GLY A 69 -7.46 -9.36 -3.12
N CYS A 70 -7.98 -10.22 -2.25
CA CYS A 70 -9.01 -11.21 -2.55
C CYS A 70 -10.36 -10.61 -2.99
N ALA A 71 -10.75 -9.43 -2.51
CA ALA A 71 -11.99 -8.81 -2.96
C ALA A 71 -11.91 -8.41 -4.44
N ALA A 72 -10.74 -8.06 -4.96
CA ALA A 72 -10.56 -7.74 -6.38
C ALA A 72 -10.76 -8.99 -7.24
N ALA A 73 -10.29 -10.15 -6.80
CA ALA A 73 -10.52 -11.43 -7.48
C ALA A 73 -12.03 -11.75 -7.55
N VAL A 74 -12.77 -11.56 -6.45
CA VAL A 74 -14.23 -11.73 -6.40
C VAL A 74 -14.95 -10.78 -7.37
N LEU A 75 -14.63 -9.49 -7.34
CA LEU A 75 -15.25 -8.50 -8.23
C LEU A 75 -14.96 -8.82 -9.71
N ASN A 76 -13.74 -9.20 -10.04
CA ASN A 76 -13.37 -9.56 -11.40
C ASN A 76 -14.06 -10.85 -11.87
N GLY A 77 -14.20 -11.86 -11.00
CA GLY A 77 -14.96 -13.07 -11.28
C GLY A 77 -16.43 -12.76 -11.59
N LEU A 78 -17.06 -11.90 -10.77
CA LEU A 78 -18.44 -11.46 -10.98
C LEU A 78 -18.63 -10.69 -12.29
N LEU A 79 -17.72 -9.78 -12.63
CA LEU A 79 -17.84 -8.96 -13.85
C LEU A 79 -17.56 -9.75 -15.13
N ARG A 80 -16.63 -10.72 -15.07
CA ARG A 80 -16.18 -11.48 -16.25
C ARG A 80 -16.84 -12.86 -16.38
N GLY A 81 -17.70 -13.24 -15.43
CA GLY A 81 -18.43 -14.51 -15.45
C GLY A 81 -17.56 -15.74 -15.15
N GLY A 82 -16.53 -15.59 -14.31
CA GLY A 82 -15.61 -16.67 -13.94
C GLY A 82 -15.48 -16.85 -12.42
N GLU A 83 -14.94 -17.98 -11.98
CA GLU A 83 -14.67 -18.22 -10.57
C GLU A 83 -13.52 -17.31 -10.08
N PRO A 84 -13.63 -16.72 -8.87
CA PRO A 84 -12.54 -15.95 -8.30
C PRO A 84 -11.38 -16.86 -7.94
N SER A 85 -10.37 -16.93 -8.81
CA SER A 85 -9.16 -17.69 -8.55
C SER A 85 -8.01 -16.75 -8.15
N CYS A 86 -7.34 -17.13 -7.07
CA CYS A 86 -5.99 -16.64 -6.74
C CYS A 86 -4.93 -17.55 -7.38
N ASP A 87 -5.32 -18.37 -8.37
CA ASP A 87 -4.52 -19.49 -8.85
C ASP A 87 -3.35 -18.98 -9.69
N CYS A 88 -2.15 -19.09 -9.15
CA CYS A 88 -0.88 -18.84 -9.83
C CYS A 88 -0.51 -19.96 -10.82
N SER A 89 -1.45 -20.85 -11.17
CA SER A 89 -1.25 -22.01 -12.05
C SER A 89 -1.99 -21.81 -13.38
N GLY A 90 -1.59 -20.81 -14.18
CA GLY A 90 -2.24 -20.52 -15.46
C GLY A 90 -1.36 -19.74 -16.44
N ASP A 91 -0.94 -20.43 -17.49
CA ASP A 91 0.02 -20.10 -18.54
C ASP A 91 -0.23 -18.74 -19.27
N SER A 92 0.62 -17.75 -19.02
CA SER A 92 1.24 -16.83 -20.00
C SER A 92 1.88 -15.64 -19.26
N GLY A 93 3.19 -15.45 -19.48
CA GLY A 93 4.05 -14.56 -18.70
C GLY A 93 3.55 -13.11 -18.54
N SER A 94 3.20 -12.76 -17.30
CA SER A 94 3.69 -11.54 -16.66
C SER A 94 3.75 -11.78 -15.16
N SER A 95 4.96 -11.98 -14.66
CA SER A 95 5.29 -12.16 -13.26
C SER A 95 4.95 -10.91 -12.44
N ASN A 96 3.75 -10.86 -11.84
CA ASN A 96 3.51 -10.24 -10.54
C ASN A 96 2.07 -10.52 -10.05
N CYS A 97 1.83 -11.74 -9.56
CA CYS A 97 0.59 -12.02 -8.82
C CYS A 97 0.64 -11.43 -7.40
N CYS A 98 1.84 -11.30 -6.82
CA CYS A 98 2.04 -10.71 -5.49
C CYS A 98 3.27 -9.78 -5.36
N GLY A 99 3.49 -8.89 -6.33
CA GLY A 99 4.35 -7.70 -6.16
C GLY A 99 3.50 -6.44 -6.10
#